data_AF-A0A1V5GLP9-F1
#
_entry.id   AF-A0A1V5GLP9-F1
#
_cell.length_a   1.000
_cell.length_b   1.000
_cell.length_c   1.000
_cell.angle_alpha   90.00
_cell.angle_beta   90.00
_cell.angle_gamma   90.00
#
_symmetry.space_group_name_H-M   'P 1'
#
loop_
_entity.id
_entity.type
_entity.pdbx_description
1 polymer ?
#
loop_
_entity_poly.entity_id
_entity_poly.type
_entity_poly.pdbx_seq_one_letter_code
_entity_poly.pdbx_strand_id
1 'polypeptide(L)'
;MNITETTLLKSYVDTEEFPLVICGMDYRIKYMNILALEQYEKYGGTKLLGRLLTSLMDEEAKSKVDMVIEWFKEDISHNRILAVRDNREKTDIYMCALRDETGGLIGFCSRHRSRRSDNGTPYSTID
;
A
#
# COMPACT_ATOMS: atom_id res chain seq x y z
N MET A 1 20.46 16.67 -13.65
CA MET A 1 19.75 16.30 -12.40
C MET A 1 20.11 14.86 -12.09
N ASN A 2 20.68 14.56 -10.93
CA ASN A 2 21.01 13.18 -10.57
C ASN A 2 19.72 12.47 -10.13
N ILE A 3 19.25 11.53 -10.94
CA ILE A 3 18.10 10.68 -10.63
C ILE A 3 18.60 9.54 -9.75
N THR A 4 17.98 9.35 -8.58
CA THR A 4 18.30 8.25 -7.67
C THR A 4 17.30 7.11 -7.83
N GLU A 5 17.68 5.91 -7.41
CA GLU A 5 16.78 4.75 -7.36
C GLU A 5 15.50 5.06 -6.56
N THR A 6 15.63 5.72 -5.41
CA THR A 6 14.48 6.14 -4.59
C THR A 6 13.53 7.07 -5.36
N THR A 7 14.07 7.99 -6.17
CA THR A 7 13.25 8.87 -7.00
C THR A 7 12.47 8.08 -8.06
N LEU A 8 13.10 7.10 -8.70
CA LEU A 8 12.44 6.24 -9.69
C LEU A 8 11.36 5.36 -9.05
N LEU A 9 11.66 4.72 -7.92
CA LEU A 9 10.71 3.87 -7.21
C LEU A 9 9.50 4.66 -6.72
N LYS A 10 9.72 5.85 -6.15
CA LYS A 10 8.61 6.74 -5.78
C LYS A 10 7.77 7.10 -7.00
N SER A 11 8.40 7.49 -8.10
CA SER A 11 7.69 7.82 -9.34
C SER A 11 6.86 6.65 -9.86
N TYR A 12 7.40 5.42 -9.81
CA TYR A 12 6.67 4.22 -10.18
C TYR A 12 5.45 3.99 -9.27
N VAL A 13 5.62 4.08 -7.95
CA VAL A 13 4.51 3.93 -6.99
C VAL A 13 3.41 4.99 -7.22
N ASP A 14 3.79 6.20 -7.61
CA ASP A 14 2.84 7.26 -7.96
C ASP A 14 2.05 6.99 -9.26
N THR A 15 2.46 6.02 -10.08
CA THR A 15 1.68 5.56 -11.26
C THR A 15 0.59 4.55 -10.91
N GLU A 16 0.57 4.00 -9.69
CA GLU A 16 -0.49 3.06 -9.29
C GLU A 16 -1.86 3.74 -9.31
N GLU A 17 -2.82 3.10 -9.98
CA GLU A 17 -4.19 3.61 -10.21
C GLU A 17 -5.10 3.53 -8.98
N PHE A 18 -4.55 3.09 -7.85
CA PHE A 18 -5.29 2.92 -6.61
C PHE A 18 -4.57 3.56 -5.43
N PRO A 19 -5.32 3.93 -4.37
CA PRO A 19 -4.76 4.36 -3.10
C PRO A 19 -3.74 3.37 -2.55
N LEU A 20 -2.52 3.86 -2.30
CA LEU A 20 -1.42 3.08 -1.75
C LEU A 20 -0.86 3.80 -0.52
N VAL A 21 -0.82 3.07 0.59
CA VAL A 21 -0.29 3.55 1.88
C VAL A 21 0.83 2.62 2.32
N ILE A 22 2.00 3.18 2.63
CA ILE A 22 3.15 2.44 3.17
C ILE A 22 3.36 2.84 4.63
N CYS A 23 3.50 1.84 5.49
CA CYS A 23 3.83 2.00 6.89
C CYS A 23 5.15 1.32 7.23
N GLY A 24 5.89 1.92 8.16
CA GLY A 24 7.04 1.26 8.79
C GLY A 24 6.58 0.28 9.88
N MET A 25 7.54 -0.47 10.43
CA MET A 25 7.27 -1.39 11.57
C MET A 25 6.87 -0.67 12.86
N ASP A 26 7.09 0.64 12.95
CA ASP A 26 6.59 1.52 14.01
C ASP A 26 5.12 1.94 13.80
N TYR A 27 4.43 1.33 12.83
CA TYR A 27 3.05 1.63 12.41
C TYR A 27 2.86 3.06 11.91
N ARG A 28 3.94 3.82 11.66
CA ARG A 28 3.82 5.17 11.12
C ARG A 28 3.68 5.13 9.61
N ILE A 29 2.77 5.94 9.10
CA ILE A 29 2.58 6.17 7.67
C ILE A 29 3.83 6.86 7.13
N LYS A 30 4.62 6.16 6.32
CA LYS A 30 5.84 6.70 5.70
C LYS A 30 5.56 7.29 4.32
N TYR A 31 4.52 6.80 3.66
CA TYR A 31 4.18 7.21 2.30
C TYR A 31 2.70 7.06 1.99
N MET A 32 2.19 7.96 1.16
CA MET A 32 0.87 7.90 0.53
C MET A 32 1.03 8.40 -0.91
N ASN A 33 0.49 7.67 -1.89
CA ASN A 33 0.36 8.22 -3.24
C ASN A 33 -0.76 9.27 -3.31
N ILE A 34 -0.87 9.99 -4.43
CA ILE A 34 -1.85 11.08 -4.57
C ILE A 34 -3.30 10.62 -4.31
N LEU A 35 -3.67 9.44 -4.82
CA LEU A 35 -5.01 8.88 -4.64
C LEU A 35 -5.32 8.55 -3.18
N ALA A 36 -4.33 8.07 -2.40
CA ALA A 36 -4.51 7.89 -0.97
C ALA A 36 -4.65 9.24 -0.25
N LEU A 37 -3.88 10.26 -0.64
CA LEU A 37 -3.99 11.59 -0.04
C LEU A 37 -5.40 12.18 -0.24
N GLU A 38 -5.96 12.03 -1.43
CA GLU A 38 -7.32 12.45 -1.78
C GLU A 38 -8.37 11.63 -1.01
N GLN A 39 -8.26 10.29 -1.02
CA GLN A 39 -9.21 9.42 -0.32
C GLN A 39 -9.28 9.74 1.18
N TYR A 40 -8.14 10.06 1.79
CA TYR A 40 -8.04 10.34 3.21
C TYR A 40 -8.00 11.85 3.54
N GLU A 41 -8.39 12.72 2.61
CA GLU A 41 -8.37 14.18 2.80
C GLU A 41 -9.17 14.60 4.04
N LYS A 42 -10.38 14.03 4.23
CA LYS A 42 -11.24 14.30 5.39
C LYS A 42 -10.64 13.88 6.74
N TYR A 43 -9.59 13.05 6.72
CA TYR A 43 -8.85 12.63 7.91
C TYR A 43 -7.51 13.38 8.07
N GLY A 44 -7.20 14.31 7.17
CA GLY A 44 -6.03 15.18 7.21
C GLY A 44 -5.10 15.09 6.00
N GLY A 45 -5.35 14.17 5.06
CA GLY A 45 -4.56 14.04 3.83
C GLY A 45 -3.06 13.97 4.10
N THR A 46 -2.30 14.93 3.59
CA THR A 46 -0.83 15.02 3.79
C THR A 46 -0.41 15.10 5.26
N LYS A 47 -1.26 15.61 6.16
CA LYS A 47 -0.99 15.69 7.61
C LYS A 47 -0.96 14.33 8.29
N LEU A 48 -1.34 13.25 7.59
CA LEU A 48 -1.25 11.87 8.06
C LEU A 48 0.16 11.30 7.95
N LEU A 49 1.03 11.85 7.10
CA LEU A 49 2.42 11.39 6.99
C LEU A 49 3.12 11.54 8.35
N GLY A 50 3.78 10.47 8.78
CA GLY A 50 4.43 10.36 10.08
C GLY A 50 3.51 10.04 11.27
N ARG A 51 2.18 10.07 11.09
CA ARG A 51 1.22 9.65 12.12
C ARG A 51 1.12 8.12 12.18
N LEU A 52 0.63 7.62 13.31
CA LEU A 52 0.33 6.21 13.48
C LEU A 52 -0.89 5.84 12.62
N LEU A 53 -0.81 4.74 11.89
CA LEU A 53 -1.94 4.18 11.14
C LEU A 53 -3.13 3.88 12.06
N THR A 54 -2.87 3.61 13.35
CA THR A 54 -3.91 3.37 14.36
C THR A 54 -4.88 4.53 14.54
N SER A 55 -4.53 5.76 14.14
CA SER A 55 -5.48 6.87 14.17
C SER A 55 -6.56 6.80 13.09
N LEU A 56 -6.46 5.85 12.15
CA LEU A 56 -7.37 5.67 11.02
C LEU A 56 -8.19 4.36 11.11
N MET A 57 -8.06 3.61 12.19
CA MET A 57 -8.68 2.29 12.36
C MET A 57 -9.32 2.16 13.73
N ASP A 58 -10.32 1.31 13.81
CA ASP A 58 -10.86 0.83 15.09
C ASP A 58 -10.00 -0.29 15.68
N GLU A 59 -10.35 -0.73 16.89
CA GLU A 59 -9.62 -1.77 17.62
C GLU A 59 -9.64 -3.13 16.92
N GLU A 60 -10.73 -3.45 16.21
CA GLU A 60 -10.87 -4.70 15.47
C GLU A 60 -9.91 -4.72 14.27
N ALA A 61 -9.90 -3.65 13.47
CA ALA A 61 -8.99 -3.50 12.35
C ALA A 61 -7.53 -3.47 12.83
N LYS A 62 -7.23 -2.81 13.94
CA LYS A 62 -5.90 -2.85 14.55
C LYS A 62 -5.48 -4.28 14.89
N SER A 63 -6.33 -5.03 15.56
CA SER A 63 -6.03 -6.41 15.98
C SER A 63 -5.73 -7.31 14.76
N LYS A 64 -6.47 -7.15 13.67
CA LYS A 64 -6.22 -7.88 12.41
C LYS A 64 -4.88 -7.49 11.78
N VAL A 65 -4.54 -6.20 11.76
CA VAL A 65 -3.25 -5.72 11.25
C VAL A 65 -2.10 -6.29 12.07
N ASP A 66 -2.21 -6.27 13.41
CA ASP A 66 -1.22 -6.85 14.31
C ASP A 66 -1.02 -8.35 14.03
N MET A 67 -2.12 -9.11 13.91
CA MET A 67 -2.05 -10.55 13.57
C MET A 67 -1.34 -10.81 12.24
N VAL A 68 -1.64 -10.02 11.21
CA VAL A 68 -0.99 -10.18 9.89
C VAL A 68 0.50 -9.84 9.96
N ILE A 69 0.88 -8.83 10.75
CA ILE A 69 2.29 -8.48 10.93
C ILE A 69 3.05 -9.61 11.63
N GLU A 70 2.49 -10.20 12.68
CA GLU A 70 3.13 -11.37 13.31
C GLU A 70 3.23 -12.54 12.32
N TRP A 71 2.17 -12.81 11.54
CA TRP A 71 2.22 -13.83 10.49
C TRP A 71 3.30 -13.55 9.43
N PHE A 72 3.52 -12.29 9.02
CA PHE A 72 4.63 -11.92 8.13
C PHE A 72 6.01 -12.14 8.76
N LYS A 73 6.15 -12.00 10.08
CA LYS A 73 7.42 -12.23 10.77
C LYS A 73 7.78 -13.72 10.85
N GLU A 74 6.80 -14.60 10.85
CA GLU A 74 6.99 -16.06 10.98
C GLU A 74 7.75 -16.67 9.80
N ASP A 75 7.52 -16.20 8.57
CA ASP A 75 8.15 -16.78 7.38
C ASP A 75 8.34 -15.74 6.26
N ILE A 76 9.48 -15.79 5.56
CA ILE A 76 9.80 -14.87 4.46
C ILE A 76 8.85 -15.04 3.25
N SER A 77 8.23 -16.21 3.09
CA SER A 77 7.24 -16.50 2.05
C SER A 77 5.87 -15.87 2.36
N HIS A 78 5.60 -15.53 3.62
CA HIS A 78 4.41 -14.79 4.03
C HIS A 78 4.56 -13.31 3.64
N ASN A 79 4.25 -13.00 2.37
CA ASN A 79 4.45 -11.66 1.80
C ASN A 79 3.18 -10.92 1.43
N ARG A 80 2.05 -11.62 1.38
CA ARG A 80 0.81 -11.03 0.90
C ARG A 80 -0.40 -11.80 1.41
N ILE A 81 -1.38 -11.07 1.91
CA ILE A 81 -2.67 -11.62 2.35
C ILE A 81 -3.81 -10.74 1.87
N LEU A 82 -4.95 -11.35 1.53
CA LEU A 82 -6.16 -10.62 1.18
C LEU A 82 -6.77 -10.04 2.47
N ALA A 83 -6.80 -8.72 2.58
CA ALA A 83 -7.38 -8.03 3.74
C ALA A 83 -8.87 -7.75 3.55
N VAL A 84 -9.26 -7.26 2.37
CA VAL A 84 -10.66 -6.90 2.07
C VAL A 84 -11.02 -7.31 0.64
N ARG A 85 -12.21 -7.92 0.52
CA ARG A 85 -12.88 -8.20 -0.75
C ARG A 85 -13.98 -7.17 -0.97
N ASP A 86 -13.68 -6.06 -1.66
CA ASP A 86 -14.69 -5.02 -1.93
C ASP A 86 -15.47 -5.34 -3.20
N ASN A 87 -16.62 -5.99 -3.03
CA ASN A 87 -17.51 -6.36 -4.13
C ASN A 87 -18.25 -5.17 -4.75
N ARG A 88 -18.34 -4.02 -4.05
CA ARG A 88 -19.00 -2.82 -4.58
C ARG A 88 -18.10 -2.19 -5.64
N GLU A 89 -16.84 -1.98 -5.29
CA GLU A 89 -15.87 -1.41 -6.23
C GLU A 89 -15.28 -2.44 -7.20
N LYS A 90 -15.55 -3.73 -6.97
CA LYS A 90 -14.91 -4.86 -7.65
C LYS A 90 -13.39 -4.81 -7.50
N THR A 91 -12.92 -4.51 -6.29
CA THR A 91 -11.50 -4.38 -5.96
C THR A 91 -11.14 -5.31 -4.82
N ASP A 92 -9.94 -5.88 -4.88
CA ASP A 92 -9.34 -6.64 -3.79
C ASP A 92 -8.25 -5.80 -3.13
N ILE A 93 -8.26 -5.72 -1.81
CA ILE A 93 -7.24 -5.00 -1.04
C ILE A 93 -6.38 -6.04 -0.33
N TYR A 94 -5.09 -6.02 -0.61
CA TYR A 94 -4.10 -6.87 0.01
C TYR A 94 -3.25 -6.08 0.97
N MET A 95 -2.87 -6.72 2.07
CA MET A 95 -1.74 -6.27 2.86
C MET A 95 -0.50 -7.01 2.36
N CYS A 96 0.59 -6.29 2.14
CA CYS A 96 1.84 -6.83 1.62
C CYS A 96 2.99 -6.50 2.57
N ALA A 97 3.87 -7.47 2.79
CA ALA A 97 5.12 -7.28 3.51
C ALA A 97 6.12 -6.50 2.64
N LEU A 98 6.83 -5.55 3.24
CA LEU A 98 7.99 -4.91 2.63
C LEU A 98 9.24 -5.39 3.36
N ARG A 99 10.21 -5.88 2.59
CA ARG A 99 11.42 -6.50 3.13
C ARG A 99 12.68 -5.82 2.61
N ASP A 100 13.73 -5.84 3.42
CA ASP A 100 15.07 -5.46 2.98
C ASP A 100 15.75 -6.58 2.17
N GLU A 101 16.98 -6.33 1.73
CA GLU A 101 17.78 -7.26 0.93
C GLU A 101 18.09 -8.59 1.64
N THR A 102 18.02 -8.63 2.96
CA THR A 102 18.22 -9.85 3.76
C THR A 102 16.93 -10.63 3.98
N GLY A 103 15.79 -10.09 3.55
CA GLY A 103 14.46 -10.65 3.82
C GLY A 103 13.83 -10.19 5.13
N GLY A 104 14.47 -9.27 5.85
CA GLY A 104 13.95 -8.70 7.09
C GLY A 104 12.71 -7.86 6.83
N LEU A 105 11.65 -8.03 7.62
CA LEU A 105 10.43 -7.24 7.51
C LEU A 105 10.68 -5.80 7.99
N ILE A 106 10.62 -4.83 7.08
CA ILE A 106 10.91 -3.40 7.34
C ILE A 106 9.66 -2.51 7.27
N GLY A 107 8.56 -3.04 6.78
CA GLY A 107 7.30 -2.33 6.72
C GLY A 107 6.21 -3.17 6.05
N PHE A 108 5.10 -2.51 5.77
CA PHE A 108 3.97 -3.12 5.09
C PHE A 108 3.21 -2.05 4.31
N CYS A 109 2.46 -2.48 3.30
CA CYS A 109 1.61 -1.58 2.53
C CYS A 109 0.26 -2.19 2.19
N SER A 110 -0.71 -1.33 1.87
CA SER A 110 -1.91 -1.74 1.16
C SER A 110 -1.63 -1.77 -0.34
N ARG A 111 -2.03 -2.84 -1.02
CA ARG A 111 -2.03 -2.93 -2.48
C ARG A 111 -3.39 -3.34 -2.98
N HIS A 112 -3.93 -2.56 -3.91
CA HIS A 112 -5.23 -2.79 -4.48
C HIS A 112 -5.10 -3.51 -5.83
N ARG A 113 -6.07 -4.34 -6.16
CA ARG A 113 -6.17 -4.99 -7.46
C ARG A 113 -7.60 -4.91 -7.98
N SER A 114 -7.76 -4.27 -9.13
CA SER A 114 -9.02 -4.28 -9.87
C SER A 114 -9.37 -5.71 -10.29
N ARG A 115 -10.65 -6.07 -10.15
CA ARG A 115 -11.24 -7.24 -10.80
C ARG A 115 -12.02 -6.87 -12.06
N ARG A 116 -12.03 -5.60 -12.44
CA ARG A 116 -12.64 -5.14 -13.70
C ARG A 116 -11.73 -5.56 -14.86
N SER A 117 -12.33 -5.88 -16.00
CA SER A 117 -11.59 -6.15 -17.23
C SER A 117 -10.84 -4.89 -17.65
N ASP A 118 -9.57 -5.06 -18.00
CA ASP A 118 -8.76 -4.01 -18.61
C ASP A 118 -9.10 -3.90 -20.10
N ASN A 119 -9.39 -2.69 -20.56
CA ASN A 119 -9.68 -2.35 -21.96
C ASN A 119 -8.60 -1.44 -22.55
N GLY A 120 -7.41 -1.42 -21.96
CA GLY A 120 -6.27 -0.64 -22.42
C GLY A 120 -5.94 -0.91 -23.88
N THR A 121 -5.63 0.17 -24.62
CA THR A 121 -5.25 0.07 -26.02
C THR A 121 -3.75 -0.24 -26.14
N PRO A 122 -3.33 -1.26 -26.90
CA PRO A 122 -1.92 -1.54 -27.12
C PRO A 122 -1.18 -0.40 -27.85
N TYR A 123 0.13 -0.29 -27.60
CA TYR A 123 1.02 0.73 -28.19
C TYR A 123 1.11 0.68 -29.73
N SER A 124 0.55 -0.33 -30.39
CA SER A 124 0.48 -0.43 -31.85
C SER A 124 -0.34 0.69 -32.52
N THR A 125 -0.84 1.64 -31.73
CA THR A 125 -1.62 2.81 -32.14
C THR A 125 -0.87 4.14 -31.93
N ILE A 126 0.39 4.08 -31.50
CA ILE A 126 1.24 5.25 -31.29
C ILE A 126 2.15 5.40 -32.53
N ASP A 127 1.89 6.44 -33.35
CA ASP A 127 2.73 6.87 -34.47
C ASP A 127 3.98 7.65 -34.01
#